data_AF-R7QXK8-F1
#
_entry.id   AF-R7QXK8-F1
#
_cell.length_a   1.000
_cell.length_b   1.000
_cell.length_c   1.000
_cell.angle_alpha   90.00
_cell.angle_beta   90.00
_cell.angle_gamma   90.00
#
_symmetry.space_group_name_H-M   'P 1'
#
loop_
_entity.id
_entity.type
_entity.pdbx_description
1 polymer ?
#
loop_
_entity_poly.entity_id
_entity_poly.type
_entity_poly.pdbx_seq_one_letter_code
_entity_poly.pdbx_strand_id
1 'polypeptide(L)'
;MCIFEYDEEETLRQLGQQSYEEGVAAGIEQGRTEGRSEGVAIGIERGREEGRLVGEEQLLFRQICTKLKKGKTPEMIAQELEEDLSPIRSICEAAEEFAPEYDWKAVYEKWKGEPFCDNKNQLKKPL
;
A
#
# COMPACT_ATOMS: atom_id res chain seq x y z
N MET A 1 -31.15 -61.98 28.82
CA MET A 1 -30.06 -61.01 29.01
C MET A 1 -29.37 -60.90 27.66
N CYS A 2 -29.66 -59.85 26.90
CA CYS A 2 -29.02 -59.64 25.60
C CYS A 2 -27.68 -58.97 25.85
N ILE A 3 -26.60 -59.75 25.78
CA ILE A 3 -25.26 -59.18 25.65
C ILE A 3 -25.10 -58.84 24.17
N PHE A 4 -25.14 -57.55 23.83
CA PHE A 4 -24.86 -57.11 22.47
C PHE A 4 -23.36 -57.34 22.21
N GLU A 5 -23.03 -58.09 21.15
CA GLU A 5 -21.65 -58.30 20.72
C GLU A 5 -21.08 -56.96 20.22
N TYR A 6 -20.03 -56.49 20.85
CA TYR A 6 -19.29 -55.31 20.44
C TYR A 6 -18.41 -55.68 19.24
N ASP A 7 -18.72 -55.14 18.06
CA ASP A 7 -17.91 -55.34 16.86
C ASP A 7 -16.73 -54.36 16.87
N GLU A 8 -15.60 -54.83 17.42
CA GLU A 8 -14.36 -54.05 17.57
C GLU A 8 -13.86 -53.52 16.22
N GLU A 9 -14.04 -54.24 15.12
CA GLU A 9 -13.56 -53.81 13.80
C GLU A 9 -14.31 -52.57 13.30
N GLU A 10 -15.63 -52.53 13.49
CA GLU A 10 -16.43 -51.39 13.04
C GLU A 10 -16.05 -50.12 13.81
N THR A 11 -15.81 -50.24 15.11
CA THR A 11 -15.41 -49.09 15.95
C THR A 11 -14.04 -48.54 15.59
N LEU A 12 -13.08 -49.41 15.25
CA LEU A 12 -11.76 -48.99 14.79
C LEU A 12 -11.83 -48.32 13.40
N ARG A 13 -12.69 -48.81 12.50
CA ARG A 13 -12.92 -48.18 11.19
C ARG A 13 -13.55 -46.79 11.34
N GLN A 14 -14.55 -46.65 12.21
CA GLN A 14 -15.20 -45.37 12.51
C GLN A 14 -14.20 -44.37 13.10
N LEU A 15 -13.39 -44.80 14.07
CA LEU A 15 -12.37 -43.96 14.68
C LEU A 15 -11.30 -43.52 13.65
N GLY A 16 -10.87 -44.45 12.78
CA GLY A 16 -9.96 -44.14 11.68
C GLY A 16 -10.52 -43.11 10.72
N GLN A 17 -11.79 -43.25 10.31
CA GLN A 17 -12.47 -42.30 9.44
C GLN A 17 -12.60 -40.92 10.09
N GLN A 18 -13.00 -40.87 11.37
CA GLN A 18 -13.07 -39.61 12.13
C GLN A 18 -11.71 -38.92 12.21
N SER A 19 -10.66 -39.66 12.55
CA SER A 19 -9.30 -39.09 12.62
C SER A 19 -8.81 -38.54 11.27
N TYR A 20 -9.18 -39.19 10.16
CA TYR A 20 -8.87 -38.71 8.81
C TYR A 20 -9.65 -37.44 8.48
N GLU A 21 -10.96 -37.42 8.74
CA GLU A 21 -11.82 -36.26 8.51
C GLU A 21 -11.39 -35.05 9.36
N GLU A 22 -11.05 -35.27 10.63
CA GLU A 22 -10.50 -34.25 11.52
C GLU A 22 -9.16 -33.72 11.00
N GLY A 23 -8.27 -34.59 10.55
CA GLY A 23 -6.98 -34.20 9.96
C GLY A 23 -7.15 -33.37 8.69
N VAL A 24 -8.09 -33.75 7.81
CA VAL A 24 -8.42 -32.99 6.59
C VAL A 24 -9.04 -31.63 6.94
N ALA A 25 -9.99 -31.61 7.89
CA ALA A 25 -10.63 -30.38 8.34
C ALA A 25 -9.61 -29.41 8.96
N ALA A 26 -8.73 -29.92 9.83
CA ALA A 26 -7.65 -29.15 10.45
C ALA A 26 -6.68 -28.58 9.41
N GLY A 27 -6.29 -29.38 8.41
CA GLY A 27 -5.43 -28.90 7.33
C GLY A 27 -6.07 -27.80 6.47
N ILE A 28 -7.37 -27.91 6.16
CA ILE A 28 -8.11 -26.88 5.44
C ILE A 28 -8.22 -25.61 6.28
N GLU A 29 -8.57 -25.73 7.56
CA GLU A 29 -8.69 -24.59 8.46
C GLU A 29 -7.34 -23.88 8.62
N GLN A 30 -6.27 -24.64 8.87
CA GLN A 30 -4.92 -24.11 8.98
C GLN A 30 -4.52 -23.35 7.70
N GLY A 31 -4.64 -23.97 6.53
CA GLY A 31 -4.29 -23.31 5.27
C GLY A 31 -5.11 -22.04 4.99
N ARG A 32 -6.38 -22.01 5.39
CA ARG A 32 -7.22 -20.80 5.28
C ARG A 32 -6.78 -19.70 6.25
N THR A 33 -6.49 -20.06 7.50
CA THR A 33 -6.05 -19.09 8.51
C THR A 33 -4.69 -18.49 8.16
N GLU A 34 -3.74 -19.32 7.76
CA GLU A 34 -2.41 -18.92 7.31
C GLU A 34 -2.50 -18.01 6.08
N GLY A 35 -3.15 -18.47 5.00
CA GLY A 35 -3.27 -17.68 3.78
C GLY A 35 -4.01 -16.35 3.99
N ARG A 36 -5.01 -16.30 4.88
CA ARG A 36 -5.66 -15.04 5.27
C ARG A 36 -4.70 -14.13 6.04
N SER A 37 -3.97 -14.67 7.01
CA SER A 37 -3.04 -13.91 7.84
C SER A 37 -1.92 -13.29 7.00
N GLU A 38 -1.34 -14.08 6.08
CA GLU A 38 -0.29 -13.64 5.16
C GLU A 38 -0.82 -12.57 4.19
N GLY A 39 -1.97 -12.80 3.57
CA GLY A 39 -2.58 -11.84 2.66
C GLY A 39 -2.88 -10.51 3.34
N VAL A 40 -3.36 -10.52 4.58
CA VAL A 40 -3.60 -9.31 5.36
C VAL A 40 -2.28 -8.61 5.71
N ALA A 41 -1.26 -9.34 6.15
CA ALA A 41 0.04 -8.78 6.50
C ALA A 41 0.67 -8.05 5.30
N ILE A 42 0.73 -8.71 4.13
CA ILE A 42 1.26 -8.15 2.89
C ILE A 42 0.45 -6.91 2.47
N GLY A 43 -0.89 -6.98 2.53
CA GLY A 43 -1.75 -5.86 2.17
C GLY A 43 -1.53 -4.62 3.05
N ILE A 44 -1.37 -4.81 4.37
CA ILE A 44 -1.10 -3.72 5.31
C ILE A 44 0.27 -3.10 5.07
N GLU A 45 1.30 -3.92 4.88
CA GLU A 45 2.66 -3.44 4.65
C GLU A 45 2.74 -2.60 3.37
N ARG A 46 2.22 -3.14 2.27
CA ARG A 46 2.17 -2.43 0.98
C ARG A 46 1.37 -1.12 1.08
N GLY A 47 0.20 -1.15 1.71
CA GLY A 47 -0.63 0.04 1.88
C GLY A 47 0.05 1.12 2.75
N ARG A 48 0.82 0.71 3.76
CA ARG A 48 1.61 1.64 4.58
C ARG A 48 2.76 2.26 3.80
N GLU A 49 3.48 1.47 3.01
CA GLU A 49 4.59 1.98 2.20
C GLU A 49 4.11 2.93 1.11
N GLU A 50 3.09 2.53 0.34
CA GLU A 50 2.47 3.39 -0.68
C GLU A 50 1.92 4.68 -0.05
N GLY A 51 1.24 4.58 1.10
CA GLY A 51 0.72 5.74 1.82
C GLY A 51 1.82 6.67 2.35
N ARG A 52 2.96 6.12 2.78
CA ARG A 52 4.11 6.91 3.24
C ARG A 52 4.73 7.70 2.09
N LEU A 53 5.01 7.06 0.96
CA LEU A 53 5.59 7.72 -0.22
C LEU A 53 4.70 8.85 -0.73
N VAL A 54 3.40 8.58 -0.87
CA VAL A 54 2.41 9.60 -1.26
C VAL A 54 2.35 10.75 -0.24
N GLY A 55 2.47 10.44 1.05
CA GLY A 55 2.51 11.44 2.11
C GLY A 55 3.76 12.33 2.07
N GLU A 56 4.93 11.74 1.79
CA GLU A 56 6.20 12.46 1.63
C GLU A 56 6.14 13.41 0.43
N GLU A 57 5.63 12.96 -0.72
CA GLU A 57 5.40 13.82 -1.89
C GLU A 57 4.45 14.98 -1.54
N GLN A 58 3.28 14.71 -0.96
CA GLN A 58 2.33 15.76 -0.60
C GLN A 58 2.93 16.78 0.38
N LEU A 59 3.78 16.33 1.31
CA LEU A 59 4.48 17.21 2.23
C LEU A 59 5.43 18.16 1.48
N LEU A 60 6.16 17.65 0.49
CA LEU A 60 7.05 18.45 -0.35
C LEU A 60 6.27 19.57 -1.08
N PHE A 61 5.17 19.23 -1.76
CA PHE A 61 4.32 20.23 -2.42
C PHE A 61 3.78 21.27 -1.43
N ARG A 62 3.32 20.82 -0.25
CA ARG A 62 2.86 21.72 0.80
C ARG A 62 3.95 22.67 1.26
N GLN A 63 5.19 22.19 1.43
CA GLN A 63 6.32 23.02 1.83
C GLN A 63 6.65 24.05 0.74
N ILE A 64 6.76 23.63 -0.52
CA ILE A 64 7.04 24.52 -1.65
C ILE A 64 5.99 25.63 -1.75
N CYS A 65 4.70 25.29 -1.81
CA CYS A 65 3.62 26.28 -1.86
C CYS A 65 3.63 27.23 -0.65
N THR A 66 3.93 26.73 0.55
CA THR A 66 4.05 27.57 1.76
C THR A 66 5.21 28.56 1.67
N LYS A 67 6.31 28.18 1.00
CA LYS A 67 7.49 29.04 0.82
C LYS A 67 7.28 30.04 -0.32
N LEU A 68 6.60 29.65 -1.40
CA LEU A 68 6.17 30.55 -2.48
C LEU A 68 5.22 31.64 -1.97
N LYS A 69 4.24 31.30 -1.10
CA LYS A 69 3.39 32.29 -0.41
C LYS A 69 4.20 33.33 0.39
N LYS A 70 5.39 32.96 0.85
CA LYS A 70 6.31 33.85 1.58
C LYS A 70 7.22 34.66 0.65
N GLY A 71 7.07 34.53 -0.67
CA GLY A 71 7.85 35.25 -1.68
C GLY A 71 9.28 34.75 -1.86
N LYS A 72 9.56 33.48 -1.52
CA LYS A 72 10.90 32.88 -1.72
C LYS A 72 11.09 32.42 -3.17
N THR A 73 12.31 32.54 -3.68
CA THR A 73 12.65 32.05 -5.03
C THR A 73 12.85 30.53 -5.04
N PRO A 74 12.70 29.86 -6.19
CA PRO A 74 12.94 28.43 -6.32
C PRO A 74 14.34 27.99 -5.86
N GLU A 75 15.36 28.83 -6.04
CA GLU A 75 16.74 28.56 -5.59
C GLU A 75 16.85 28.50 -4.07
N MET A 76 16.21 29.45 -3.38
CA MET A 76 16.18 29.46 -1.92
C MET A 76 15.36 28.29 -1.38
N ILE A 77 14.28 27.92 -2.06
CA ILE A 77 13.45 26.77 -1.67
C ILE A 77 14.23 25.47 -1.81
N ALA A 78 14.92 25.26 -2.92
CA ALA A 78 15.77 24.08 -3.13
C ALA A 78 16.85 23.96 -2.05
N GLN A 79 17.52 25.07 -1.72
CA GLN A 79 18.51 25.10 -0.65
C GLN A 79 17.89 24.81 0.74
N GLU A 80 16.73 25.39 1.06
CA GLU A 80 16.08 25.20 2.36
C GLU A 80 15.47 23.82 2.55
N LEU A 81 15.08 23.16 1.45
CA LEU A 81 14.53 21.80 1.47
C LEU A 81 15.60 20.73 1.24
N GLU A 82 16.85 21.13 0.94
CA GLU A 82 17.94 20.24 0.56
C GLU A 82 17.59 19.34 -0.64
N GLU A 83 16.80 19.87 -1.57
CA GLU A 83 16.30 19.18 -2.77
C GLU A 83 16.96 19.73 -4.04
N ASP A 84 16.90 18.94 -5.11
CA ASP A 84 17.41 19.35 -6.42
C ASP A 84 16.64 20.55 -6.99
N LEU A 85 17.35 21.51 -7.58
CA LEU A 85 16.74 22.71 -8.15
C LEU A 85 15.78 22.42 -9.31
N SER A 86 16.07 21.38 -10.11
CA SER A 86 15.28 21.03 -11.30
C SER A 86 13.82 20.67 -10.97
N PRO A 87 13.53 19.71 -10.08
CA PRO A 87 12.14 19.40 -9.69
C PRO A 87 11.48 20.58 -8.97
N ILE A 88 12.20 21.28 -8.09
CA ILE A 88 11.65 22.44 -7.37
C ILE A 88 11.19 23.54 -8.34
N ARG A 89 11.99 23.85 -9.37
CA ARG A 89 11.60 24.83 -10.40
C ARG A 89 10.33 24.42 -11.13
N SER A 90 10.27 23.17 -11.60
CA SER A 90 9.08 22.66 -12.30
C SER A 90 7.82 22.74 -11.42
N ILE A 91 7.93 22.42 -10.13
CA ILE A 91 6.80 22.53 -9.19
C ILE A 91 6.44 24.00 -8.94
N CYS A 92 7.43 24.88 -8.80
CA CYS A 92 7.17 26.31 -8.60
C CYS A 92 6.46 26.93 -9.81
N GLU A 93 6.90 26.63 -11.03
CA GLU A 93 6.26 27.07 -12.27
C GLU A 93 4.82 26.58 -12.37
N ALA A 94 4.57 25.30 -12.09
CA ALA A 94 3.21 24.77 -12.04
C ALA A 94 2.35 25.43 -10.95
N ALA A 95 2.96 25.84 -9.84
CA ALA A 95 2.28 26.51 -8.74
C ALA A 95 1.95 27.99 -9.02
N GLU A 96 2.64 28.65 -9.95
CA GLU A 96 2.37 30.04 -10.34
C GLU A 96 0.95 30.23 -10.90
N GLU A 97 0.40 29.22 -11.59
CA GLU A 97 -0.98 29.24 -12.08
C GLU A 97 -2.02 29.31 -10.96
N PHE A 98 -1.65 28.92 -9.74
CA PHE A 98 -2.51 28.92 -8.56
C PHE A 98 -2.19 30.09 -7.61
N ALA A 99 -1.39 31.07 -8.04
CA ALA A 99 -1.13 32.28 -7.29
C ALA A 99 -2.40 33.15 -7.16
N PRO A 100 -2.58 33.91 -6.06
CA PRO A 100 -1.69 34.06 -4.91
C PRO A 100 -1.94 33.01 -3.80
N GLU A 101 -2.98 32.19 -3.92
CA GLU A 101 -3.37 31.26 -2.87
C GLU A 101 -2.46 30.05 -2.78
N TYR A 102 -1.73 29.69 -3.85
CA TYR A 102 -0.84 28.53 -3.98
C TYR A 102 -1.41 27.30 -3.25
N ASP A 103 -2.55 26.78 -3.72
CA ASP A 103 -3.14 25.57 -3.17
C ASP A 103 -2.34 24.33 -3.58
N TRP A 104 -1.60 23.78 -2.62
CA TRP A 104 -0.75 22.60 -2.84
C TRP A 104 -1.53 21.39 -3.33
N LYS A 105 -2.83 21.27 -3.00
CA LYS A 105 -3.66 20.16 -3.48
C LYS A 105 -3.91 20.27 -4.98
N ALA A 106 -4.32 21.45 -5.45
CA ALA A 106 -4.57 21.68 -6.86
C ALA A 106 -3.29 21.54 -7.70
N VAL A 107 -2.15 22.02 -7.18
CA VAL A 107 -0.83 21.82 -7.81
C VAL A 107 -0.47 20.34 -7.89
N TYR A 108 -0.63 19.60 -6.79
CA TYR A 108 -0.35 18.15 -6.75
C TYR A 108 -1.28 17.36 -7.69
N GLU A 109 -2.57 17.70 -7.74
CA GLU A 109 -3.54 17.07 -8.64
C GLU A 109 -3.20 17.34 -10.11
N LYS A 110 -2.81 18.57 -10.45
CA LYS A 110 -2.33 18.91 -11.79
C LYS A 110 -1.07 18.13 -12.14
N TRP A 111 -0.10 18.12 -11.23
CA TRP A 111 1.18 17.43 -11.44
C TRP A 111 1.00 15.90 -11.55
N LYS A 112 0.09 15.31 -10.79
CA LYS A 112 -0.26 13.88 -10.87
C LYS A 112 -1.10 13.53 -12.10
N GLY A 113 -1.88 14.50 -12.61
CA GLY A 113 -2.79 14.35 -13.74
C GLY A 113 -2.11 14.50 -15.11
N GLU A 114 -0.99 15.22 -15.19
CA GLU A 114 -0.19 15.29 -16.41
C GLU A 114 0.74 14.07 -16.54
N PRO A 115 0.74 13.36 -17.68
CA PRO A 115 1.72 12.31 -17.91
C PRO A 115 3.10 12.97 -18.05
N PHE A 116 3.88 12.95 -16.98
CA PHE A 116 5.29 13.28 -17.07
C PHE A 116 5.95 12.29 -18.03
N CYS A 117 6.33 12.78 -19.21
CA CYS A 117 7.14 12.06 -20.15
C CYS A 117 8.57 11.99 -19.62
N ASP A 118 8.82 11.10 -18.65
CA ASP A 118 10.13 10.46 -18.53
C ASP A 118 10.05 9.08 -17.86
N ASN A 119 10.38 8.10 -18.72
CA ASN A 119 10.96 6.80 -18.42
C ASN A 119 11.64 6.71 -17.03
N LYS A 120 11.03 5.94 -16.10
CA LYS A 120 11.68 4.97 -15.18
C LYS A 120 10.76 4.58 -14.00
N ASN A 121 9.54 4.12 -14.26
CA ASN A 121 8.99 2.96 -13.54
C ASN A 121 7.70 2.51 -14.21
N GLN A 122 7.84 1.68 -15.25
CA GLN A 122 6.77 0.74 -15.55
C GLN A 122 6.69 -0.21 -14.36
N LEU A 123 5.87 0.12 -13.37
CA LEU A 123 5.19 -0.90 -12.60
C LEU A 123 4.34 -1.65 -13.61
N LYS A 124 4.92 -2.75 -14.11
CA LYS A 124 4.26 -3.78 -14.92
C LYS A 124 2.92 -4.06 -14.24
N LYS A 125 1.84 -3.64 -14.88
CA LYS A 125 0.52 -4.20 -14.56
C LYS A 125 0.66 -5.71 -14.84
N PRO A 126 0.40 -6.60 -13.85
CA PRO A 126 0.34 -8.01 -14.17
C PRO A 126 -0.81 -8.25 -15.16
N LEU A 127 -0.55 -9.16 -16.10
CA LEU A 127 -1.45 -9.64 -17.16
C LEU A 127 -2.82 -10.03 -16.62
#